data_AF-A0A2M8J3Y5-F1
#
_entry.id   AF-A0A2M8J3Y5-F1
#
_cell.length_a   1.000
_cell.length_b   1.000
_cell.length_c   1.000
_cell.angle_alpha   90.00
_cell.angle_beta   90.00
_cell.angle_gamma   90.00
#
_symmetry.space_group_name_H-M   'P 1'
#
loop_
_entity.id
_entity.type
_entity.pdbx_description
1 polymer ?
#
loop_
_entity_poly.entity_id
_entity_poly.type
_entity_poly.pdbx_seq_one_letter_code
_entity_poly.pdbx_strand_id
1 'polypeptide(L)'
;MTDIKFGRLEDLPLREAWKHEALQFTPWLAENIEHLSEAIGVQLELTGTEVAVETFSADILARDLDGNVVLIENQLEQTDHTHLGQIMTYLAGLEAQTVIWIAPAFREPHLSAIRWLNEHTSDGFSFFAIKARVVRIGDSPYAPIFEVIEKPSAWERSLTQTRKDAETGKDAFSDVRTAFWTRYLERHPEAEAEGIKVQRGWNRYTRLADGDVLISVWIGEKTAGIYVRGGWGERKHSAADRLGRHADILARKLGFDTYNPEPNGHLFGERLPKSYQDESNWPEIIDWMEERRKLYVAAISEAIEAEQ
;
A
#
# COMPACT_ATOMS: atom_id res chain seq x y z
N MET A 1 -4.04 41.66 -18.88
CA MET A 1 -3.23 40.44 -19.03
C MET A 1 -3.00 39.93 -17.62
N THR A 2 -3.48 38.74 -17.29
CA THR A 2 -3.12 38.07 -16.05
C THR A 2 -1.62 37.78 -16.10
N ASP A 3 -0.87 38.35 -15.16
CA ASP A 3 0.57 38.15 -15.05
C ASP A 3 0.81 36.75 -14.46
N ILE A 4 0.79 35.73 -15.31
CA ILE A 4 0.99 34.33 -14.91
C ILE A 4 2.48 34.14 -14.61
N LYS A 5 2.79 33.82 -13.35
CA LYS A 5 4.15 33.56 -12.88
C LYS A 5 4.45 32.06 -12.94
N PHE A 6 5.57 31.70 -13.56
CA PHE A 6 6.07 30.32 -13.63
C PHE A 6 7.32 30.19 -12.75
N GLY A 7 7.30 29.23 -11.82
CA GLY A 7 8.49 28.85 -11.06
C GLY A 7 9.26 27.72 -11.75
N ARG A 8 10.52 27.51 -11.34
CA ARG A 8 11.34 26.39 -11.82
C ARG A 8 11.23 25.23 -10.83
N LEU A 9 11.13 24.02 -11.36
CA LEU A 9 11.25 22.80 -10.57
C LEU A 9 12.72 22.58 -10.18
N GLU A 10 12.98 22.43 -8.90
CA GLU A 10 14.31 22.21 -8.34
C GLU A 10 14.41 20.80 -7.76
N ASP A 11 15.46 20.07 -8.12
CA ASP A 11 15.84 18.82 -7.47
C ASP A 11 16.63 19.09 -6.20
N LEU A 12 16.22 18.44 -5.12
CA LEU A 12 16.87 18.51 -3.83
C LEU A 12 17.47 17.14 -3.47
N PRO A 13 18.59 17.11 -2.72
CA PRO A 13 19.04 15.89 -2.07
C PRO A 13 17.91 15.30 -1.21
N LEU A 14 17.72 13.99 -1.24
CA LEU A 14 16.69 13.32 -0.42
C LEU A 14 16.85 13.64 1.08
N ARG A 15 18.09 13.86 1.53
CA ARG A 15 18.41 14.22 2.92
C ARG A 15 17.85 15.56 3.38
N GLU A 16 17.43 16.43 2.46
CA GLU A 16 16.71 17.65 2.81
C GLU A 16 15.31 17.33 3.36
N ALA A 17 14.64 16.31 2.81
CA ALA A 17 13.34 15.85 3.31
C ALA A 17 13.47 14.82 4.43
N TRP A 18 14.42 13.87 4.31
CA TRP A 18 14.60 12.78 5.27
C TRP A 18 16.06 12.65 5.67
N LYS A 19 16.40 13.13 6.87
CA LYS A 19 17.75 13.06 7.44
C LYS A 19 18.19 11.62 7.73
N HIS A 20 17.27 10.75 8.12
CA HIS A 20 17.53 9.36 8.48
C HIS A 20 16.60 8.41 7.74
N GLU A 21 17.15 7.28 7.30
CA GLU A 21 16.44 6.29 6.50
C GLU A 21 15.39 5.54 7.33
N ALA A 22 15.84 4.69 8.26
CA ALA A 22 14.97 3.93 9.16
C ALA A 22 14.00 4.79 9.99
N LEU A 23 14.44 5.98 10.43
CA LEU A 23 13.63 6.83 11.32
C LEU A 23 12.71 7.81 10.58
N GLN A 24 12.89 8.04 9.27
CA GLN A 24 12.11 9.05 8.55
C GLN A 24 11.69 8.59 7.15
N PHE A 25 12.63 8.13 6.31
CA PHE A 25 12.28 7.76 4.94
C PHE A 25 11.45 6.47 4.90
N THR A 26 11.87 5.41 5.60
CA THR A 26 11.15 4.12 5.63
C THR A 26 9.74 4.27 6.20
N PRO A 27 9.51 4.94 7.35
CA PRO A 27 8.16 5.12 7.89
C PRO A 27 7.30 5.99 6.98
N TRP A 28 7.85 7.08 6.41
CA TRP A 28 7.12 7.92 5.49
C TRP A 28 6.73 7.15 4.22
N LEU A 29 7.64 6.35 3.66
CA LEU A 29 7.36 5.54 2.47
C LEU A 29 6.30 4.49 2.75
N ALA A 30 6.34 3.85 3.91
CA ALA A 30 5.33 2.87 4.32
C ALA A 30 3.93 3.50 4.46
N GLU A 31 3.85 4.69 5.05
CA GLU A 31 2.60 5.45 5.19
C GLU A 31 2.08 6.00 3.85
N ASN A 32 2.96 6.18 2.86
CA ASN A 32 2.64 6.75 1.55
C ASN A 32 2.93 5.74 0.42
N ILE A 33 2.77 4.45 0.69
CA ILE A 33 3.13 3.35 -0.24
C ILE A 33 2.31 3.40 -1.53
N GLU A 34 1.18 4.09 -1.52
CA GLU A 34 0.36 4.35 -2.70
C GLU A 34 1.07 5.20 -3.76
N HIS A 35 1.99 6.09 -3.38
CA HIS A 35 2.80 6.84 -4.36
C HIS A 35 3.68 5.89 -5.17
N LEU A 36 4.22 4.86 -4.50
CA LEU A 36 4.99 3.82 -5.15
C LEU A 36 4.09 2.92 -6.00
N SER A 37 2.92 2.51 -5.48
CA SER A 37 1.91 1.76 -6.23
C SER A 37 1.54 2.42 -7.55
N GLU A 38 1.30 3.74 -7.53
CA GLU A 38 0.97 4.52 -8.72
C GLU A 38 2.12 4.53 -9.74
N ALA A 39 3.36 4.68 -9.27
CA ALA A 39 4.54 4.72 -10.13
C ALA A 39 4.76 3.39 -10.86
N ILE A 40 4.62 2.25 -10.16
CA ILE A 40 4.85 0.91 -10.74
C ILE A 40 3.60 0.32 -11.42
N GLY A 41 2.40 0.82 -11.09
CA GLY A 41 1.13 0.30 -11.58
C GLY A 41 0.67 -0.99 -10.88
N VAL A 42 1.05 -1.20 -9.62
CA VAL A 42 0.63 -2.33 -8.78
C VAL A 42 0.01 -1.77 -7.52
N GLN A 43 -1.18 -2.25 -7.15
CA GLN A 43 -1.72 -1.94 -5.84
C GLN A 43 -0.96 -2.70 -4.77
N LEU A 44 -0.31 -1.97 -3.86
CA LEU A 44 0.45 -2.52 -2.75
C LEU A 44 -0.34 -2.36 -1.45
N GLU A 45 -0.37 -3.40 -0.64
CA GLU A 45 -0.88 -3.39 0.72
C GLU A 45 0.29 -3.56 1.70
N LEU A 46 0.60 -2.53 2.50
CA LEU A 46 1.67 -2.58 3.50
C LEU A 46 1.43 -3.72 4.49
N THR A 47 2.36 -4.66 4.63
CA THR A 47 2.29 -5.72 5.64
C THR A 47 3.15 -5.42 6.86
N GLY A 48 4.30 -4.75 6.70
CA GLY A 48 5.11 -4.31 7.82
C GLY A 48 6.33 -3.48 7.41
N THR A 49 6.99 -2.93 8.43
CA THR A 49 8.26 -2.19 8.33
C THR A 49 9.28 -2.81 9.28
N GLU A 50 10.56 -2.73 8.94
CA GLU A 50 11.66 -3.30 9.74
C GLU A 50 11.41 -4.77 10.13
N VAL A 51 11.03 -5.59 9.14
CA VAL A 51 10.65 -6.98 9.36
C VAL A 51 11.89 -7.84 9.50
N ALA A 52 12.04 -8.51 10.64
CA ALA A 52 13.17 -9.39 10.91
C ALA A 52 13.27 -10.55 9.90
N VAL A 53 14.45 -10.68 9.28
CA VAL A 53 14.85 -11.78 8.41
C VAL A 53 16.14 -12.37 8.96
N GLU A 54 16.00 -13.42 9.77
CA GLU A 54 17.10 -14.02 10.54
C GLU A 54 17.86 -12.99 11.41
N THR A 55 19.08 -12.60 11.01
CA THR A 55 19.93 -11.64 11.71
C THR A 55 19.86 -10.23 11.13
N PHE A 56 19.05 -10.06 10.08
CA PHE A 56 18.88 -8.82 9.34
C PHE A 56 17.42 -8.35 9.40
N SER A 57 17.15 -7.20 8.79
CA SER A 57 15.81 -6.59 8.74
C SER A 57 15.53 -6.10 7.33
N ALA A 58 14.41 -6.53 6.75
CA ALA A 58 13.87 -5.97 5.52
C ALA A 58 13.20 -4.63 5.83
N ASP A 59 13.39 -3.63 4.97
CA ASP A 59 12.90 -2.27 5.24
C ASP A 59 11.37 -2.23 5.26
N ILE A 60 10.74 -2.68 4.17
CA ILE A 60 9.28 -2.70 4.03
C ILE A 60 8.85 -4.00 3.34
N LEU A 61 7.81 -4.62 3.89
CA LEU A 61 7.07 -5.69 3.22
C LEU A 61 5.67 -5.21 2.86
N ALA A 62 5.24 -5.60 1.67
CA ALA A 62 3.89 -5.40 1.18
C ALA A 62 3.35 -6.67 0.50
N ARG A 63 2.07 -6.63 0.12
CA ARG A 63 1.44 -7.61 -0.76
C ARG A 63 0.82 -6.94 -1.96
N ASP A 64 0.79 -7.63 -3.09
CA ASP A 64 -0.06 -7.24 -4.21
C ASP A 64 -1.50 -7.80 -4.05
N LEU A 65 -2.36 -7.53 -5.04
CA LEU A 65 -3.75 -7.99 -5.05
C LEU A 65 -3.90 -9.51 -5.09
N ASP A 66 -2.91 -10.21 -5.64
CA ASP A 66 -2.90 -11.67 -5.71
C ASP A 66 -2.34 -12.30 -4.41
N GLY A 67 -1.92 -11.45 -3.46
CA GLY A 67 -1.36 -11.84 -2.18
C GLY A 67 0.12 -12.19 -2.22
N ASN A 68 0.80 -11.97 -3.34
CA ASN A 68 2.24 -12.21 -3.49
C ASN A 68 3.02 -11.25 -2.59
N VAL A 69 4.14 -11.71 -2.04
CA VAL A 69 5.00 -10.92 -1.18
C VAL A 69 5.82 -9.95 -2.03
N VAL A 70 5.79 -8.69 -1.64
CA VAL A 70 6.55 -7.60 -2.23
C VAL A 70 7.58 -7.12 -1.20
N LEU A 71 8.86 -7.30 -1.50
CA LEU A 71 9.97 -6.76 -0.75
C LEU A 71 10.30 -5.36 -1.28
N ILE A 72 10.44 -4.39 -0.39
CA ILE A 72 10.81 -3.03 -0.74
C ILE A 72 12.01 -2.64 0.11
N GLU A 73 13.12 -2.31 -0.54
CA GLU A 73 14.37 -1.88 0.08
C GLU A 73 14.65 -0.44 -0.37
N ASN A 74 14.87 0.46 0.58
CA ASN A 74 14.95 1.89 0.30
C ASN A 74 16.21 2.51 0.88
N GLN A 75 16.93 3.29 0.07
CA GLN A 75 18.14 3.96 0.54
C GLN A 75 18.21 5.46 0.20
N LEU A 76 18.83 6.24 1.08
CA LEU A 76 19.03 7.69 0.91
C LEU A 76 20.29 8.06 0.10
N GLU A 77 21.14 7.08 -0.24
CA GLU A 77 22.38 7.24 -0.99
C GLU A 77 22.37 6.44 -2.30
N GLN A 78 23.36 6.67 -3.17
CA GLN A 78 23.54 5.85 -4.37
C GLN A 78 23.64 4.36 -4.02
N THR A 79 23.00 3.51 -4.85
CA THR A 79 22.97 2.06 -4.64
C THR A 79 24.34 1.43 -4.41
N ASP A 80 24.40 0.48 -3.48
CA ASP A 80 25.62 -0.25 -3.10
C ASP A 80 25.42 -1.78 -3.08
N HIS A 81 26.54 -2.51 -2.96
CA HIS A 81 26.54 -3.95 -2.94
C HIS A 81 25.97 -4.54 -1.64
N THR A 82 25.92 -3.76 -0.56
CA THR A 82 25.36 -4.22 0.71
C THR A 82 23.85 -4.41 0.53
N HIS A 83 23.15 -3.40 0.03
CA HIS A 83 21.72 -3.48 -0.25
C HIS A 83 21.39 -4.54 -1.30
N LEU A 84 22.19 -4.65 -2.38
CA LEU A 84 22.00 -5.72 -3.36
C LEU A 84 22.15 -7.11 -2.71
N GLY A 85 23.16 -7.30 -1.86
CA GLY A 85 23.34 -8.55 -1.11
C GLY A 85 22.16 -8.87 -0.21
N GLN A 86 21.68 -7.88 0.55
CA GLN A 86 20.49 -7.98 1.40
C GLN A 86 19.26 -8.40 0.60
N ILE A 87 18.96 -7.70 -0.50
CA ILE A 87 17.86 -8.04 -1.42
C ILE A 87 17.91 -9.52 -1.82
N MET A 88 19.08 -10.01 -2.23
CA MET A 88 19.24 -11.40 -2.66
C MET A 88 19.00 -12.40 -1.52
N THR A 89 19.46 -12.10 -0.30
CA THR A 89 19.23 -12.93 0.87
C THR A 89 17.76 -12.92 1.30
N TYR A 90 17.13 -11.75 1.28
CA TYR A 90 15.75 -11.56 1.68
C TYR A 90 14.76 -12.21 0.72
N LEU A 91 15.03 -12.16 -0.59
CA LEU A 91 14.21 -12.83 -1.60
C LEU A 91 14.03 -14.31 -1.26
N ALA A 92 15.10 -14.99 -0.86
CA ALA A 92 15.08 -16.40 -0.50
C ALA A 92 14.39 -16.65 0.85
N GLY A 93 14.66 -15.82 1.86
CA GLY A 93 14.12 -16.00 3.22
C GLY A 93 12.63 -15.65 3.36
N LEU A 94 12.13 -14.72 2.55
CA LEU A 94 10.75 -14.21 2.60
C LEU A 94 9.84 -14.79 1.52
N GLU A 95 10.38 -15.61 0.62
CA GLU A 95 9.69 -16.10 -0.58
C GLU A 95 9.08 -14.94 -1.39
N ALA A 96 9.78 -13.81 -1.46
CA ALA A 96 9.30 -12.60 -2.14
C ALA A 96 9.29 -12.79 -3.65
N GLN A 97 8.12 -12.58 -4.28
CA GLN A 97 7.97 -12.65 -5.73
C GLN A 97 8.30 -11.32 -6.40
N THR A 98 8.04 -10.20 -5.72
CA THR A 98 8.35 -8.87 -6.25
C THR A 98 9.38 -8.18 -5.37
N VAL A 99 10.36 -7.54 -6.00
CA VAL A 99 11.36 -6.69 -5.34
C VAL A 99 11.29 -5.29 -5.90
N ILE A 100 11.26 -4.29 -5.03
CA ILE A 100 11.35 -2.89 -5.38
C ILE A 100 12.54 -2.28 -4.65
N TRP A 101 13.58 -1.94 -5.40
CA TRP A 101 14.73 -1.22 -4.86
C TRP A 101 14.60 0.27 -5.17
N ILE A 102 14.64 1.10 -4.13
CA ILE A 102 14.44 2.56 -4.22
C ILE A 102 15.72 3.27 -3.78
N ALA A 103 16.25 4.16 -4.63
CA ALA A 103 17.44 4.95 -4.31
C ALA A 103 17.44 6.28 -5.08
N PRO A 104 18.16 7.33 -4.62
CA PRO A 104 18.31 8.58 -5.37
C PRO A 104 19.10 8.42 -6.69
N ALA A 105 19.97 7.42 -6.77
CA ALA A 105 20.79 7.13 -7.93
C ALA A 105 21.18 5.65 -7.96
N PHE A 106 21.24 5.08 -9.17
CA PHE A 106 21.68 3.71 -9.38
C PHE A 106 23.02 3.66 -10.08
N ARG A 107 23.88 2.73 -9.66
CA ARG A 107 25.08 2.35 -10.42
C ARG A 107 24.68 1.46 -11.59
N GLU A 108 25.33 1.65 -12.73
CA GLU A 108 25.06 0.85 -13.95
C GLU A 108 25.15 -0.67 -13.74
N PRO A 109 26.13 -1.21 -12.97
CA PRO A 109 26.17 -2.64 -12.68
C PRO A 109 24.95 -3.13 -11.88
N HIS A 110 24.36 -2.31 -11.01
CA HIS A 110 23.16 -2.68 -10.26
C HIS A 110 21.92 -2.71 -11.16
N LEU A 111 21.77 -1.74 -12.08
CA LEU A 111 20.72 -1.79 -13.10
C LEU A 111 20.87 -3.01 -13.99
N SER A 112 22.10 -3.30 -14.42
CA SER A 112 22.41 -4.50 -15.21
C SER A 112 22.06 -5.78 -14.47
N ALA A 113 22.32 -5.85 -13.15
CA ALA A 113 21.94 -7.00 -12.33
C ALA A 113 20.41 -7.17 -12.23
N ILE A 114 19.68 -6.08 -11.98
CA ILE A 114 18.21 -6.09 -11.92
C ILE A 114 17.61 -6.51 -13.26
N ARG A 115 18.15 -5.99 -14.37
CA ARG A 115 17.74 -6.39 -15.71
C ARG A 115 18.02 -7.87 -15.98
N TRP A 116 19.21 -8.34 -15.62
CA TRP A 116 19.58 -9.75 -15.74
C TRP A 116 18.62 -10.64 -14.94
N LEU A 117 18.27 -10.27 -13.70
CA LEU A 117 17.30 -10.99 -12.88
C LEU A 117 15.94 -11.08 -13.59
N ASN A 118 15.40 -9.95 -14.07
CA ASN A 118 14.15 -9.93 -14.82
C ASN A 118 14.15 -10.80 -16.09
N GLU A 119 15.32 -11.04 -16.71
CA GLU A 119 15.47 -11.87 -17.91
C GLU A 119 15.66 -13.36 -17.61
N HIS A 120 16.12 -13.71 -16.40
CA HIS A 120 16.62 -15.05 -16.07
C HIS A 120 15.91 -15.72 -14.89
N THR A 121 15.00 -15.04 -14.20
CA THR A 121 14.11 -15.66 -13.21
C THR A 121 12.85 -16.23 -13.86
N SER A 122 12.25 -17.24 -13.23
CA SER A 122 11.00 -17.85 -13.70
C SER A 122 9.85 -16.84 -13.73
N ASP A 123 8.83 -17.15 -14.55
CA ASP A 123 7.56 -16.44 -14.53
C ASP A 123 7.02 -16.34 -13.09
N GLY A 124 6.63 -15.13 -12.68
CA GLY A 124 6.17 -14.83 -11.33
C GLY A 124 7.13 -13.96 -10.51
N PHE A 125 8.40 -13.83 -10.89
CA PHE A 125 9.31 -12.88 -10.26
C PHE A 125 9.34 -11.53 -10.98
N SER A 126 9.37 -10.43 -10.23
CA SER A 126 9.43 -9.07 -10.78
C SER A 126 10.39 -8.18 -9.99
N PHE A 127 11.38 -7.58 -10.66
CA PHE A 127 12.37 -6.72 -10.03
C PHE A 127 12.27 -5.29 -10.59
N PHE A 128 12.15 -4.31 -9.69
CA PHE A 128 12.06 -2.90 -10.01
C PHE A 128 13.24 -2.12 -9.45
N ALA A 129 13.78 -1.22 -10.27
CA ALA A 129 14.67 -0.16 -9.83
C ALA A 129 13.91 1.17 -9.92
N ILE A 130 13.80 1.86 -8.80
CA ILE A 130 13.04 3.11 -8.67
C ILE A 130 13.97 4.23 -8.24
N LYS A 131 14.11 5.23 -9.08
CA LYS A 131 14.81 6.45 -8.72
C LYS A 131 13.87 7.36 -7.92
N ALA A 132 14.20 7.59 -6.65
CA ALA A 132 13.50 8.56 -5.82
C ALA A 132 14.12 9.96 -5.99
N ARG A 133 13.26 10.98 -6.09
CA ARG A 133 13.65 12.40 -6.14
C ARG A 133 12.80 13.17 -5.16
N VAL A 134 13.36 14.24 -4.59
CA VAL A 134 12.61 15.26 -3.86
C VAL A 134 12.72 16.54 -4.66
N VAL A 135 11.59 17.14 -5.01
CA VAL A 135 11.55 18.37 -5.78
C VAL A 135 10.70 19.44 -5.09
N ARG A 136 10.88 20.71 -5.48
CA ARG A 136 10.01 21.82 -5.06
C ARG A 136 9.98 22.92 -6.12
N ILE A 137 9.01 23.83 -6.02
CA ILE A 137 8.95 25.07 -6.81
C ILE A 137 8.92 26.25 -5.83
N GLY A 138 9.99 27.05 -5.82
CA GLY A 138 10.13 28.15 -4.87
C GLY A 138 10.05 27.66 -3.43
N ASP A 139 9.14 28.22 -2.63
CA ASP A 139 8.93 27.87 -1.22
C ASP A 139 7.77 26.88 -1.01
N SER A 140 7.40 26.10 -2.04
CA SER A 140 6.39 25.06 -1.89
C SER A 140 6.86 23.97 -0.91
N PRO A 141 5.91 23.20 -0.31
CA PRO A 141 6.25 21.94 0.33
C PRO A 141 7.03 21.01 -0.62
N TYR A 142 7.79 20.08 -0.03
CA TYR A 142 8.51 19.06 -0.78
C TYR A 142 7.56 18.12 -1.51
N ALA A 143 7.89 17.80 -2.76
CA ALA A 143 7.17 16.85 -3.58
C ALA A 143 8.09 15.65 -3.90
N PRO A 144 7.76 14.43 -3.44
CA PRO A 144 8.49 13.23 -3.80
C PRO A 144 8.10 12.77 -5.21
N ILE A 145 9.06 12.30 -6.00
CA ILE A 145 8.84 11.67 -7.31
C ILE A 145 9.53 10.32 -7.34
N PHE A 146 8.80 9.29 -7.79
CA PHE A 146 9.32 7.96 -8.03
C PHE A 146 9.37 7.69 -9.53
N GLU A 147 10.57 7.52 -10.08
CA GLU A 147 10.79 7.21 -11.49
C GLU A 147 11.18 5.74 -11.64
N VAL A 148 10.39 4.95 -12.35
CA VAL A 148 10.73 3.56 -12.67
C VAL A 148 11.80 3.55 -13.75
N ILE A 149 13.02 3.13 -13.40
CA ILE A 149 14.16 3.12 -14.32
C ILE A 149 14.50 1.71 -14.84
N GLU A 150 14.18 0.65 -14.08
CA GLU A 150 14.19 -0.73 -14.56
C GLU A 150 12.96 -1.48 -14.04
N LYS A 151 12.43 -2.39 -14.85
CA LYS A 151 11.23 -3.19 -14.59
C LYS A 151 11.20 -4.42 -15.52
N PRO A 152 10.37 -5.44 -15.24
CA PRO A 152 10.27 -6.61 -16.12
C PRO A 152 9.83 -6.25 -17.55
N SER A 153 10.34 -6.93 -18.57
CA SER A 153 10.01 -6.61 -19.98
C SER A 153 8.55 -6.94 -20.34
N ALA A 154 7.98 -7.98 -19.73
CA ALA A 154 6.56 -8.32 -19.86
C ALA A 154 5.64 -7.35 -19.10
N TRP A 155 6.20 -6.59 -18.14
CA TRP A 155 5.48 -5.61 -17.33
C TRP A 155 4.79 -4.58 -18.20
N GLU A 156 5.48 -4.10 -19.25
CA GLU A 156 4.93 -3.12 -20.16
C GLU A 156 3.80 -3.70 -21.01
N ARG A 157 3.82 -4.98 -21.36
CA ARG A 157 2.74 -5.62 -22.14
C ARG A 157 1.51 -5.91 -21.29
N SER A 158 1.70 -6.40 -20.06
CA SER A 158 0.64 -6.52 -19.05
C SER A 158 0.03 -5.14 -18.75
N LEU A 159 0.88 -4.16 -18.42
CA LEU A 159 0.46 -2.78 -18.21
C LEU A 159 -0.13 -2.14 -19.46
N THR A 160 0.27 -2.46 -20.69
CA THR A 160 -0.34 -1.87 -21.92
C THR A 160 -1.66 -2.53 -22.23
N GLN A 161 -1.89 -3.76 -21.79
CA GLN A 161 -3.21 -4.40 -21.89
C GLN A 161 -4.15 -3.80 -20.83
N THR A 162 -3.68 -3.64 -19.58
CA THR A 162 -4.40 -2.94 -18.51
C THR A 162 -4.51 -1.42 -18.76
N ARG A 163 -3.51 -0.78 -19.39
CA ARG A 163 -3.49 0.65 -19.75
C ARG A 163 -4.23 0.93 -21.03
N LYS A 164 -4.32 0.04 -22.03
CA LYS A 164 -5.25 0.27 -23.17
C LYS A 164 -6.70 0.24 -22.72
N ASP A 165 -7.00 -0.51 -21.66
CA ASP A 165 -8.29 -0.44 -20.97
C ASP A 165 -8.42 0.82 -20.08
N ALA A 166 -7.31 1.46 -19.67
CA ALA A 166 -7.25 2.65 -18.80
C ALA A 166 -6.67 3.94 -19.44
N GLU A 167 -6.46 3.99 -20.77
CA GLU A 167 -5.61 4.99 -21.45
C GLU A 167 -6.30 6.35 -21.62
N THR A 168 -7.52 6.48 -21.11
CA THR A 168 -8.26 7.74 -21.03
C THR A 168 -8.12 8.47 -19.68
N GLY A 169 -7.48 7.92 -18.64
CA GLY A 169 -7.71 8.42 -17.27
C GLY A 169 -6.55 8.47 -16.27
N LYS A 170 -5.27 8.46 -16.67
CA LYS A 170 -4.15 8.38 -15.69
C LYS A 170 -4.06 9.53 -14.67
N ASP A 171 -4.43 10.75 -15.03
CA ASP A 171 -4.61 11.84 -14.05
C ASP A 171 -5.99 11.76 -13.36
N ALA A 172 -7.02 11.35 -14.11
CA ALA A 172 -8.38 11.25 -13.60
C ALA A 172 -8.54 10.23 -12.46
N PHE A 173 -7.88 9.07 -12.48
CA PHE A 173 -8.12 8.02 -11.45
C PHE A 173 -7.46 8.31 -10.09
N SER A 174 -6.38 9.09 -10.03
CA SER A 174 -5.81 9.56 -8.75
C SER A 174 -6.71 10.64 -8.14
N ASP A 175 -7.25 11.53 -8.98
CA ASP A 175 -8.23 12.54 -8.57
C ASP A 175 -9.59 11.93 -8.19
N VAL A 176 -10.06 10.90 -8.91
CA VAL A 176 -11.32 10.18 -8.64
C VAL A 176 -11.25 9.44 -7.30
N ARG A 177 -10.11 8.81 -6.96
CA ARG A 177 -9.94 8.20 -5.63
C ARG A 177 -9.96 9.26 -4.53
N THR A 178 -9.21 10.35 -4.73
CA THR A 178 -9.21 11.48 -3.78
C THR A 178 -10.63 12.03 -3.62
N ALA A 179 -11.35 12.24 -4.72
CA ALA A 179 -12.73 12.72 -4.73
C ALA A 179 -13.70 11.75 -4.08
N PHE A 180 -13.54 10.43 -4.28
CA PHE A 180 -14.33 9.41 -3.58
C PHE A 180 -14.18 9.55 -2.07
N TRP A 181 -12.93 9.61 -1.56
CA TRP A 181 -12.68 9.75 -0.13
C TRP A 181 -13.08 11.11 0.44
N THR A 182 -13.02 12.18 -0.37
CA THR A 182 -13.62 13.48 -0.01
C THR A 182 -15.13 13.34 0.14
N ARG A 183 -15.82 12.73 -0.84
CA ARG A 183 -17.28 12.49 -0.76
C ARG A 183 -17.67 11.59 0.41
N TYR A 184 -16.81 10.64 0.76
CA TYR A 184 -16.98 9.81 1.94
C TYR A 184 -17.08 10.67 3.20
N LEU A 185 -16.10 11.55 3.44
CA LEU A 185 -16.08 12.41 4.63
C LEU A 185 -17.10 13.56 4.59
N GLU A 186 -17.51 14.02 3.40
CA GLU A 186 -18.64 14.95 3.29
C GLU A 186 -19.96 14.32 3.74
N ARG A 187 -20.11 13.02 3.52
CA ARG A 187 -21.34 12.27 3.83
C ARG A 187 -21.35 11.72 5.26
N HIS A 188 -20.18 11.29 5.75
CA HIS A 188 -19.96 10.75 7.09
C HIS A 188 -18.76 11.45 7.77
N PRO A 189 -18.91 12.72 8.19
CA PRO A 189 -17.81 13.51 8.74
C PRO A 189 -17.23 12.94 10.03
N GLU A 190 -18.02 12.19 10.80
CA GLU A 190 -17.57 11.51 12.02
C GLU A 190 -16.48 10.47 11.78
N ALA A 191 -16.41 9.89 10.57
CA ALA A 191 -15.43 8.87 10.24
C ALA A 191 -13.98 9.41 10.20
N GLU A 192 -13.79 10.73 10.09
CA GLU A 192 -12.47 11.36 10.15
C GLU A 192 -11.79 11.13 11.51
N ALA A 193 -12.55 11.26 12.61
CA ALA A 193 -12.05 11.01 13.96
C ALA A 193 -11.66 9.54 14.18
N GLU A 194 -12.23 8.63 13.38
CA GLU A 194 -12.02 7.19 13.45
C GLU A 194 -10.97 6.68 12.44
N GLY A 195 -10.22 7.61 11.83
CA GLY A 195 -9.03 7.32 11.03
C GLY A 195 -9.22 7.35 9.52
N ILE A 196 -10.42 7.62 9.01
CA ILE A 196 -10.64 7.82 7.57
C ILE A 196 -10.06 9.18 7.16
N LYS A 197 -9.20 9.19 6.13
CA LYS A 197 -8.56 10.42 5.63
C LYS A 197 -8.74 10.58 4.12
N VAL A 198 -8.77 11.82 3.63
CA VAL A 198 -8.69 12.08 2.18
C VAL A 198 -7.26 11.84 1.71
N GLN A 199 -7.05 10.79 0.92
CA GLN A 199 -5.77 10.39 0.34
C GLN A 199 -6.02 9.62 -0.97
N ARG A 200 -4.97 9.36 -1.75
CA ARG A 200 -5.05 8.65 -3.04
C ARG A 200 -5.14 7.12 -2.91
N GLY A 201 -4.88 6.59 -1.71
CA GLY A 201 -4.84 5.16 -1.45
C GLY A 201 -6.18 4.46 -1.68
N TRP A 202 -6.11 3.17 -2.02
CA TRP A 202 -7.27 2.29 -2.24
C TRP A 202 -7.95 1.83 -0.95
N ASN A 203 -7.19 1.76 0.15
CA ASN A 203 -7.64 1.28 1.44
C ASN A 203 -7.70 2.42 2.46
N ARG A 204 -8.60 2.31 3.43
CA ARG A 204 -8.58 3.09 4.68
C ARG A 204 -8.71 2.18 5.87
N TYR A 205 -7.86 2.46 6.86
CA TYR A 205 -7.69 1.60 8.02
C TYR A 205 -8.21 2.31 9.26
N THR A 206 -9.16 1.68 9.95
CA THR A 206 -9.49 2.00 11.34
C THR A 206 -8.67 1.07 12.25
N ARG A 207 -7.92 1.65 13.18
CA ARG A 207 -7.05 0.91 14.11
C ARG A 207 -7.82 0.61 15.41
N LEU A 208 -7.72 -0.63 15.88
CA LEU A 208 -8.29 -1.10 17.14
C LEU A 208 -7.21 -1.81 17.97
N ALA A 209 -7.48 -1.99 19.27
CA ALA A 209 -6.56 -2.66 20.21
C ALA A 209 -5.12 -2.17 20.10
N ASP A 210 -4.92 -0.86 20.28
CA ASP A 210 -3.62 -0.19 20.19
C ASP A 210 -2.86 -0.39 18.87
N GLY A 211 -3.55 -0.84 17.81
CA GLY A 211 -2.98 -1.05 16.48
C GLY A 211 -2.80 -2.53 16.08
N ASP A 212 -3.05 -3.48 17.00
CA ASP A 212 -2.90 -4.92 16.75
C ASP A 212 -3.93 -5.45 15.74
N VAL A 213 -5.06 -4.78 15.61
CA VAL A 213 -6.15 -5.14 14.70
C VAL A 213 -6.52 -3.95 13.83
N LEU A 214 -6.54 -4.16 12.52
CA LEU A 214 -6.94 -3.15 11.55
C LEU A 214 -8.20 -3.60 10.81
N ILE A 215 -9.19 -2.71 10.72
CA ILE A 215 -10.32 -2.85 9.81
C ILE A 215 -9.98 -2.04 8.56
N SER A 216 -9.95 -2.69 7.41
CA SER A 216 -9.73 -2.05 6.12
C SER A 216 -11.02 -1.95 5.34
N VAL A 217 -11.41 -0.73 4.94
CA VAL A 217 -12.37 -0.52 3.84
C VAL A 217 -11.59 -0.18 2.58
N TRP A 218 -11.97 -0.76 1.44
CA TRP A 218 -11.22 -0.60 0.19
C TRP A 218 -12.12 -0.43 -1.03
N ILE A 219 -11.69 0.42 -1.94
CA ILE A 219 -12.31 0.60 -3.26
C ILE A 219 -11.50 -0.15 -4.31
N GLY A 220 -12.16 -0.58 -5.39
CA GLY A 220 -11.53 -1.32 -6.48
C GLY A 220 -12.33 -1.21 -7.77
N GLU A 221 -11.70 -1.52 -8.90
CA GLU A 221 -12.26 -1.24 -10.24
C GLU A 221 -13.56 -1.99 -10.54
N LYS A 222 -13.81 -3.12 -9.90
CA LYS A 222 -15.02 -3.93 -10.10
C LYS A 222 -15.81 -4.15 -8.82
N THR A 223 -15.13 -4.00 -7.69
CA THR A 223 -15.62 -4.36 -6.36
C THR A 223 -15.05 -3.38 -5.37
N ALA A 224 -15.84 -3.05 -4.35
CA ALA A 224 -15.38 -2.43 -3.13
C ALA A 224 -15.56 -3.44 -1.98
N GLY A 225 -14.98 -3.21 -0.82
CA GLY A 225 -15.08 -4.19 0.27
C GLY A 225 -14.57 -3.73 1.62
N ILE A 226 -14.65 -4.68 2.55
CA ILE A 226 -14.14 -4.55 3.91
C ILE A 226 -13.49 -5.87 4.32
N TYR A 227 -12.44 -5.81 5.14
CA TYR A 227 -11.85 -6.98 5.81
C TYR A 227 -11.16 -6.56 7.10
N VAL A 228 -10.84 -7.54 7.94
CA VAL A 228 -10.04 -7.39 9.15
C VAL A 228 -8.67 -8.02 8.93
N ARG A 229 -7.61 -7.41 9.46
CA ARG A 229 -6.25 -7.96 9.44
C ARG A 229 -5.49 -7.61 10.70
N GLY A 230 -4.32 -8.23 10.86
CA GLY A 230 -3.37 -7.86 11.90
C GLY A 230 -2.75 -6.49 11.68
N GLY A 231 -2.20 -5.93 12.75
CA GLY A 231 -1.37 -4.72 12.72
C GLY A 231 -0.22 -4.79 11.72
N TRP A 232 0.39 -3.63 11.43
CA TRP A 232 1.57 -3.61 10.56
C TRP A 232 2.80 -4.12 11.31
N GLY A 233 3.63 -4.93 10.62
CA GLY A 233 4.79 -5.58 11.22
C GLY A 233 4.46 -6.86 11.98
N GLU A 234 3.17 -7.15 12.17
CA GLU A 234 2.71 -8.35 12.85
C GLU A 234 2.79 -9.60 11.96
N ARG A 235 2.81 -10.78 12.59
CA ARG A 235 2.72 -12.05 11.88
C ARG A 235 1.43 -12.12 11.06
N LYS A 236 1.50 -12.76 9.90
CA LYS A 236 0.39 -12.90 8.93
C LYS A 236 -0.99 -13.24 9.54
N HIS A 237 -1.04 -14.10 10.56
CA HIS A 237 -2.28 -14.55 11.21
C HIS A 237 -2.49 -13.94 12.60
N SER A 238 -1.82 -12.83 12.94
CA SER A 238 -1.90 -12.22 14.28
C SER A 238 -3.33 -11.82 14.66
N ALA A 239 -4.13 -11.29 13.72
CA ALA A 239 -5.53 -11.01 13.98
C ALA A 239 -6.33 -12.29 14.27
N ALA A 240 -6.00 -13.41 13.61
CA ALA A 240 -6.66 -14.69 13.87
C ALA A 240 -6.31 -15.21 15.27
N ASP A 241 -5.04 -15.08 15.66
CA ASP A 241 -4.57 -15.42 17.00
C ASP A 241 -5.26 -14.57 18.08
N ARG A 242 -5.44 -13.27 17.81
CA ARG A 242 -6.03 -12.29 18.74
C ARG A 242 -7.55 -12.46 18.87
N LEU A 243 -8.25 -12.62 17.75
CA LEU A 243 -9.72 -12.66 17.71
C LEU A 243 -10.30 -14.08 17.77
N GLY A 244 -9.46 -15.11 17.68
CA GLY A 244 -9.89 -16.51 17.55
C GLY A 244 -10.78 -17.01 18.69
N ARG A 245 -10.62 -16.50 19.92
CA ARG A 245 -11.48 -16.86 21.07
C ARG A 245 -12.90 -16.31 20.95
N HIS A 246 -13.08 -15.25 20.16
CA HIS A 246 -14.36 -14.58 19.91
C HIS A 246 -14.91 -14.88 18.52
N ALA A 247 -14.25 -15.75 17.75
CA ALA A 247 -14.54 -16.05 16.35
C ALA A 247 -16.03 -16.31 16.08
N ASP A 248 -16.67 -17.18 16.86
CA ASP A 248 -18.09 -17.55 16.67
C ASP A 248 -19.07 -16.42 17.05
N ILE A 249 -18.69 -15.56 18.00
CA ILE A 249 -19.49 -14.40 18.40
C ILE A 249 -19.36 -13.32 17.32
N LEU A 250 -18.14 -13.06 16.86
CA LEU A 250 -17.85 -12.11 15.80
C LEU A 250 -18.50 -12.53 14.49
N ALA A 251 -18.39 -13.80 14.09
CA ALA A 251 -19.06 -14.32 12.89
C ALA A 251 -20.57 -14.05 12.93
N ARG A 252 -21.24 -14.39 14.04
CA ARG A 252 -22.68 -14.12 14.19
C ARG A 252 -23.03 -12.64 14.17
N LYS A 253 -22.28 -11.79 14.87
CA LYS A 253 -22.53 -10.33 14.90
C LYS A 253 -22.31 -9.68 13.53
N LEU A 254 -21.33 -10.16 12.78
CA LEU A 254 -20.99 -9.66 11.45
C LEU A 254 -21.82 -10.31 10.33
N GLY A 255 -22.63 -11.33 10.64
CA GLY A 255 -23.50 -11.99 9.66
C GLY A 255 -22.81 -13.07 8.82
N PHE A 256 -21.70 -13.64 9.32
CA PHE A 256 -21.03 -14.79 8.70
C PHE A 256 -21.55 -16.09 9.33
N ASP A 257 -21.80 -17.10 8.48
CA ASP A 257 -22.24 -18.42 8.93
C ASP A 257 -21.16 -19.15 9.75
N THR A 258 -19.89 -18.96 9.37
CA THR A 258 -18.73 -19.58 10.03
C THR A 258 -17.54 -18.63 10.02
N TYR A 259 -16.66 -18.79 11.01
CA TYR A 259 -15.35 -18.15 11.00
C TYR A 259 -14.41 -18.92 10.08
N ASN A 260 -13.98 -18.28 8.99
CA ASN A 260 -13.02 -18.85 8.06
C ASN A 260 -11.92 -17.81 7.73
N PRO A 261 -10.76 -17.86 8.38
CA PRO A 261 -9.64 -16.98 8.05
C PRO A 261 -9.15 -17.27 6.62
N GLU A 262 -8.94 -16.21 5.84
CA GLU A 262 -8.43 -16.34 4.47
C GLU A 262 -6.94 -16.71 4.48
N PRO A 263 -6.43 -17.40 3.43
CA PRO A 263 -5.02 -17.80 3.35
C PRO A 263 -4.04 -16.63 3.39
N ASN A 264 -4.49 -15.39 3.11
CA ASN A 264 -3.68 -14.17 3.16
C ASN A 264 -3.61 -13.55 4.58
N GLY A 265 -4.34 -14.08 5.56
CA GLY A 265 -4.42 -13.57 6.93
C GLY A 265 -5.58 -12.60 7.17
N HIS A 266 -6.38 -12.29 6.15
CA HIS A 266 -7.59 -11.49 6.28
C HIS A 266 -8.70 -12.29 6.94
N LEU A 267 -9.52 -11.62 7.75
CA LEU A 267 -10.69 -12.19 8.42
C LEU A 267 -11.93 -11.40 8.01
N PHE A 268 -13.08 -12.08 8.01
CA PHE A 268 -14.39 -11.45 7.83
C PHE A 268 -14.42 -10.55 6.58
N GLY A 269 -13.91 -11.04 5.45
CA GLY A 269 -13.90 -10.30 4.19
C GLY A 269 -15.29 -10.24 3.54
N GLU A 270 -15.71 -9.04 3.12
CA GLU A 270 -16.92 -8.84 2.32
C GLU A 270 -16.63 -8.00 1.08
N ARG A 271 -17.40 -8.24 0.03
CA ARG A 271 -17.28 -7.57 -1.26
C ARG A 271 -18.62 -7.05 -1.71
N LEU A 272 -18.66 -5.78 -2.09
CA LEU A 272 -19.74 -5.13 -2.81
C LEU A 272 -19.36 -5.08 -4.29
N PRO A 273 -20.11 -5.72 -5.21
CA PRO A 273 -19.78 -5.79 -6.63
C PRO A 273 -20.10 -4.48 -7.37
N LYS A 274 -19.49 -3.39 -6.91
CA LYS A 274 -19.61 -2.05 -7.47
C LYS A 274 -18.24 -1.45 -7.69
N SER A 275 -18.08 -0.83 -8.85
CA SER A 275 -16.89 -0.08 -9.20
C SER A 275 -16.93 1.31 -8.59
N TYR A 276 -15.84 1.74 -7.97
CA TYR A 276 -15.66 3.14 -7.60
C TYR A 276 -15.43 4.06 -8.81
N GLN A 277 -15.12 3.51 -10.00
CA GLN A 277 -14.87 4.34 -11.19
C GLN A 277 -16.18 4.94 -11.74
N ASP A 278 -17.32 4.36 -11.38
CA ASP A 278 -18.64 4.89 -11.70
C ASP A 278 -19.17 5.72 -10.52
N GLU A 279 -19.13 7.04 -10.68
CA GLU A 279 -19.58 8.02 -9.66
C GLU A 279 -21.02 7.81 -9.21
N SER A 280 -21.88 7.22 -10.04
CA SER A 280 -23.26 6.92 -9.66
C SER A 280 -23.37 5.85 -8.57
N ASN A 281 -22.33 5.01 -8.41
CA ASN A 281 -22.25 4.02 -7.34
C ASN A 281 -21.79 4.61 -6.00
N TRP A 282 -21.17 5.80 -5.98
CA TRP A 282 -20.49 6.31 -4.80
C TRP A 282 -21.37 6.41 -3.55
N PRO A 283 -22.60 6.97 -3.61
CA PRO A 283 -23.44 7.05 -2.42
C PRO A 283 -23.69 5.68 -1.79
N GLU A 284 -23.94 4.66 -2.61
CA GLU A 284 -24.21 3.30 -2.14
C GLU A 284 -22.94 2.63 -1.59
N ILE A 285 -21.80 2.77 -2.27
CA ILE A 285 -20.52 2.23 -1.77
C ILE A 285 -20.17 2.87 -0.42
N ILE A 286 -20.27 4.20 -0.32
CA ILE A 286 -19.93 4.97 0.88
C ILE A 286 -20.84 4.58 2.04
N ASP A 287 -22.16 4.55 1.83
CA ASP A 287 -23.12 4.22 2.89
C ASP A 287 -22.95 2.77 3.36
N TRP A 288 -22.76 1.84 2.42
CA TRP A 288 -22.47 0.44 2.75
C TRP A 288 -21.15 0.29 3.53
N MET A 289 -20.07 0.93 3.07
CA MET A 289 -18.78 0.89 3.74
C MET A 289 -18.87 1.41 5.17
N GLU A 290 -19.54 2.54 5.38
CA GLU A 290 -19.64 3.14 6.72
C GLU A 290 -20.54 2.31 7.65
N GLU A 291 -21.65 1.78 7.16
CA GLU A 291 -22.51 0.87 7.92
C GLU A 291 -21.72 -0.37 8.37
N ARG A 292 -21.00 -1.02 7.43
CA ARG A 292 -20.18 -2.19 7.75
C ARG A 292 -19.01 -1.83 8.67
N ARG A 293 -18.30 -0.74 8.42
CA ARG A 293 -17.16 -0.30 9.25
C ARG A 293 -17.60 -0.06 10.70
N LYS A 294 -18.70 0.66 10.93
CA LYS A 294 -19.26 0.89 12.27
C LYS A 294 -19.65 -0.43 12.96
N LEU A 295 -20.27 -1.35 12.22
CA LEU A 295 -20.61 -2.67 12.75
C LEU A 295 -19.35 -3.47 13.14
N TYR A 296 -18.31 -3.44 12.31
CA TYR A 296 -17.04 -4.12 12.58
C TYR A 296 -16.34 -3.53 13.80
N VAL A 297 -16.26 -2.19 13.88
CA VAL A 297 -15.68 -1.48 15.02
C VAL A 297 -16.42 -1.86 16.30
N ALA A 298 -17.75 -1.77 16.33
CA ALA A 298 -18.54 -2.10 17.51
C ALA A 298 -18.37 -3.58 17.94
N ALA A 299 -18.48 -4.52 16.99
CA ALA A 299 -18.39 -5.94 17.28
C ALA A 299 -17.00 -6.35 17.79
N ILE A 300 -15.94 -5.81 17.20
CA ILE A 300 -14.55 -6.14 17.55
C ILE A 300 -14.16 -5.47 18.87
N SER A 301 -14.50 -4.19 19.08
CA SER A 301 -14.22 -3.49 20.34
C SER A 301 -14.90 -4.20 21.52
N GLU A 302 -16.18 -4.56 21.40
CA GLU A 302 -16.90 -5.28 22.46
C GLU A 302 -16.28 -6.65 22.77
N ALA A 303 -15.81 -7.37 21.74
CA ALA A 303 -15.14 -8.65 21.92
C ALA A 303 -13.80 -8.50 22.65
N ILE A 304 -13.04 -7.44 22.37
CA ILE A 304 -11.73 -7.18 22.98
C ILE A 304 -11.89 -6.65 24.42
N GLU A 305 -12.87 -5.77 24.67
CA GLU A 305 -13.15 -5.24 26.01
C GLU A 305 -13.64 -6.33 26.98
N ALA A 306 -14.34 -7.35 26.48
CA ALA A 306 -14.76 -8.51 27.30
C ALA A 306 -13.58 -9.36 27.81
N GLU A 307 -12.34 -9.09 27.40
CA GLU A 307 -11.13 -9.73 27.91
C GLU A 307 -10.45 -8.98 29.07
N GLN A 308 -10.80 -7.71 29.33
CA GLN A 308 -10.23 -6.87 30.40
C GLN A 308 -10.98 -7.02 31.73
#